data_AF-A0A6N0HWM3-F1
#
_entry.id   AF-A0A6N0HWM3-F1
#
_cell.length_a   1.000
_cell.length_b   1.000
_cell.length_c   1.000
_cell.angle_alpha   90.00
_cell.angle_beta   90.00
_cell.angle_gamma   90.00
#
_symmetry.space_group_name_H-M   'P 1'
#
loop_
_entity.id
_entity.type
_entity.pdbx_description
1 polymer ?
#
loop_
_entity_poly.entity_id
_entity_poly.type
_entity_poly.pdbx_seq_one_letter_code
_entity_poly.pdbx_strand_id
1 'polypeptide(L)'
;MKGCNQCGKCCINYSNGGLSASEDEIEFWSEFRPDIYRYVRDGAIWVNPDTGEQLTLCPWLNKLPNQNKYSCDIYEARPDDCKYYPVTIEQMVKDECEMLEPHDIARPRQGQRALDRVMADSRPACK
;
A
#
# COMPACT_ATOMS: atom_id res chain seq x y z
N MET A 1 19.22 -2.81 -2.68
CA MET A 1 17.90 -2.16 -2.72
C MET A 1 18.01 -0.65 -2.63
N LYS A 2 17.36 0.06 -3.56
CA LYS A 2 17.23 1.54 -3.55
C LYS A 2 15.89 1.98 -2.96
N GLY A 3 15.76 3.28 -2.68
CA GLY A 3 14.53 3.87 -2.14
C GLY A 3 13.33 3.80 -3.10
N CYS A 4 12.13 3.80 -2.53
CA CYS A 4 10.87 3.90 -3.29
C CYS A 4 10.86 5.20 -4.12
N ASN A 5 10.49 5.09 -5.40
CA ASN A 5 10.42 6.21 -6.33
C ASN A 5 9.01 6.81 -6.45
N GLN A 6 8.04 6.30 -5.68
CA GLN A 6 6.63 6.72 -5.71
C GLN A 6 5.93 6.49 -7.06
N CYS A 7 6.24 5.40 -7.77
CA CYS A 7 5.65 5.09 -9.08
C CYS A 7 4.15 4.74 -9.04
N GLY A 8 3.58 4.44 -7.86
CA GLY A 8 2.15 4.14 -7.68
C GLY A 8 1.70 2.75 -8.11
N LYS A 9 2.59 1.91 -8.66
CA LYS A 9 2.24 0.55 -9.15
C LYS A 9 1.55 -0.30 -8.08
N CYS A 10 2.07 -0.33 -6.87
CA CYS A 10 1.45 -1.08 -5.77
C CYS A 10 0.04 -0.55 -5.45
N CYS A 11 -0.14 0.77 -5.38
CA CYS A 11 -1.47 1.35 -5.17
C CYS A 11 -2.45 0.96 -6.27
N ILE A 12 -2.01 0.96 -7.54
CA ILE A 12 -2.86 0.64 -8.70
C ILE A 12 -3.16 -0.87 -8.79
N ASN A 13 -2.18 -1.73 -8.50
CA ASN A 13 -2.33 -3.19 -8.61
C ASN A 13 -3.31 -3.74 -7.56
N TYR A 14 -3.31 -3.18 -6.35
CA TYR A 14 -4.09 -3.70 -5.23
C TYR A 14 -5.39 -2.92 -4.96
N SER A 15 -5.59 -1.73 -5.54
CA SER A 15 -6.77 -0.90 -5.24
C SER A 15 -8.11 -1.53 -5.58
N ASN A 16 -8.16 -2.42 -6.57
CA ASN A 16 -9.40 -3.03 -7.05
C ASN A 16 -9.78 -4.26 -6.22
N GLY A 17 -10.08 -4.05 -4.94
CA GLY A 17 -10.51 -5.10 -4.00
C GLY A 17 -9.36 -6.01 -3.50
N GLY A 18 -8.11 -5.64 -3.75
CA GLY A 18 -6.92 -6.36 -3.25
C GLY A 18 -6.38 -5.81 -1.93
N LEU A 19 -7.10 -4.88 -1.29
CA LEU A 19 -6.75 -4.27 -0.01
C LEU A 19 -7.84 -4.55 1.02
N SER A 20 -7.42 -4.71 2.27
CA SER A 20 -8.28 -4.84 3.44
C SER A 20 -7.83 -3.87 4.54
N ALA A 21 -8.70 -3.68 5.52
CA ALA A 21 -8.39 -3.00 6.77
C ALA A 21 -8.88 -3.88 7.92
N SER A 22 -8.15 -3.87 9.03
CA SER A 22 -8.59 -4.52 10.26
C SER A 22 -9.77 -3.80 10.90
N GLU A 23 -10.47 -4.50 11.79
CA GLU A 23 -11.58 -3.92 12.56
C GLU A 23 -11.13 -2.70 13.37
N ASP A 24 -9.96 -2.78 14.02
CA ASP A 24 -9.37 -1.67 14.80
C ASP A 24 -9.09 -0.43 13.95
N GLU A 25 -8.61 -0.60 12.71
CA GLU A 25 -8.37 0.52 11.78
C GLU A 25 -9.68 1.17 11.35
N ILE A 26 -10.70 0.35 11.07
CA ILE A 26 -12.03 0.82 10.68
C ILE A 26 -12.69 1.57 11.84
N GLU A 27 -12.60 1.04 13.08
CA GLU A 27 -13.09 1.69 14.29
C GLU A 27 -12.38 3.03 14.51
N PHE A 28 -11.05 3.06 14.42
CA PHE A 28 -10.27 4.29 14.50
C PHE A 28 -10.72 5.33 13.46
N TRP A 29 -10.93 4.94 12.20
CA TRP A 29 -11.42 5.87 11.20
C TRP A 29 -12.83 6.35 11.50
N SER A 30 -13.71 5.50 12.03
CA SER A 30 -15.07 5.87 12.37
C SER A 30 -15.12 7.02 13.40
N GLU A 31 -14.19 7.02 14.36
CA GLU A 31 -14.12 8.02 15.42
C GLU A 31 -13.31 9.26 15.03
N PHE A 32 -12.17 9.07 14.37
CA PHE A 32 -11.16 10.13 14.20
C PHE A 32 -10.95 10.58 12.76
N ARG A 33 -11.35 9.79 11.77
CA ARG A 33 -11.17 10.06 10.33
C ARG A 33 -12.45 9.76 9.53
N PRO A 34 -13.57 10.46 9.80
CA PRO A 34 -14.83 10.24 9.10
C PRO A 34 -14.72 10.49 7.57
N ASP A 35 -13.73 11.27 7.14
CA ASP A 35 -13.36 11.46 5.75
C ASP A 35 -12.88 10.16 5.08
N ILE A 36 -12.18 9.29 5.81
CA ILE A 36 -11.78 7.95 5.37
C ILE A 36 -12.92 6.96 5.55
N TYR A 37 -13.53 6.95 6.74
CA TYR A 37 -14.56 5.97 7.11
C TYR A 37 -15.76 5.95 6.17
N ARG A 38 -16.12 7.09 5.55
CA ARG A 38 -17.21 7.11 4.56
C ARG A 38 -17.00 6.19 3.35
N TYR A 39 -15.76 5.75 3.10
CA TYR A 39 -15.42 4.78 2.05
C TYR A 39 -15.40 3.32 2.54
N VAL A 40 -15.80 3.08 3.79
CA VAL A 40 -15.99 1.75 4.39
C VAL A 40 -17.46 1.34 4.24
N ARG A 41 -17.71 0.09 3.85
CA ARG A 41 -19.04 -0.50 3.87
C ARG A 41 -18.96 -1.99 4.17
N ASP A 42 -19.71 -2.45 5.16
CA ASP A 42 -19.76 -3.87 5.56
C ASP A 42 -18.36 -4.47 5.80
N GLY A 43 -17.45 -3.69 6.39
CA GLY A 43 -16.05 -4.07 6.65
C GLY A 43 -15.11 -3.97 5.44
N ALA A 44 -15.62 -3.65 4.24
CA ALA A 44 -14.83 -3.55 3.02
C ALA A 44 -14.37 -2.11 2.73
N ILE A 45 -13.22 -2.01 2.06
CA ILE A 45 -12.66 -0.78 1.47
C ILE A 45 -12.26 -1.05 0.00
N TRP A 46 -12.20 -0.08 -0.91
CA TRP A 46 -12.75 1.27 -0.88
C TRP A 46 -14.09 1.27 -1.62
N VAL A 47 -15.18 1.58 -0.93
CA VAL A 47 -16.53 1.59 -1.51
C VAL A 47 -16.97 3.02 -1.76
N ASN A 48 -17.58 3.30 -2.91
CA ASN A 48 -18.11 4.61 -3.23
C ASN A 48 -19.21 4.98 -2.22
N PRO A 49 -19.10 6.09 -1.47
CA PRO A 49 -20.08 6.46 -0.46
C PRO A 49 -21.47 6.71 -1.04
N ASP A 50 -21.55 7.22 -2.27
CA ASP A 50 -22.78 7.68 -2.89
C ASP A 50 -23.51 6.55 -3.63
N THR A 51 -22.75 5.67 -4.32
CA THR A 51 -23.34 4.57 -5.11
C THR A 51 -23.32 3.22 -4.40
N GLY A 52 -22.39 3.02 -3.47
CA GLY A 52 -22.15 1.72 -2.83
C GLY A 52 -21.36 0.71 -3.66
N GLU A 53 -20.84 1.12 -4.81
CA GLU A 53 -20.06 0.26 -5.67
C GLU A 53 -18.59 0.22 -5.22
N GLN A 54 -17.95 -0.93 -5.38
CA GLN A 54 -16.51 -1.06 -5.15
C GLN A 54 -15.74 -0.13 -6.12
N LEU A 55 -14.86 0.70 -5.57
CA LEU A 55 -13.96 1.51 -6.38
C LEU A 55 -12.85 0.63 -6.95
N THR A 56 -12.55 0.82 -8.23
CA THR A 56 -11.45 0.14 -8.91
C THR A 56 -10.09 0.77 -8.60
N LEU A 57 -10.08 2.06 -8.24
CA LEU A 57 -8.90 2.82 -7.84
C LEU A 57 -9.09 3.44 -6.46
N CYS A 58 -8.01 3.45 -5.66
CA CYS A 58 -8.02 4.06 -4.34
C CYS A 58 -8.35 5.56 -4.47
N PRO A 59 -9.37 6.07 -3.74
CA PRO A 59 -9.79 7.47 -3.85
C PRO A 59 -8.74 8.45 -3.30
N TRP A 60 -7.76 7.95 -2.55
CA TRP A 60 -6.69 8.73 -1.93
C TRP A 60 -5.39 8.77 -2.73
N LEU A 61 -5.37 8.12 -3.90
CA LEU A 61 -4.19 8.07 -4.77
C LEU A 61 -4.21 9.26 -5.73
N ASN A 62 -3.22 10.16 -5.59
CA ASN A 62 -3.09 11.33 -6.45
C ASN A 62 -1.84 11.27 -7.30
N LYS A 63 -1.97 11.62 -8.59
CA LYS A 63 -0.82 11.82 -9.46
C LYS A 63 -0.29 13.24 -9.28
N LEU A 64 1.02 13.36 -9.00
CA LEU A 64 1.64 14.68 -8.86
C LEU A 64 1.70 15.40 -10.21
N PRO A 65 1.38 16.70 -10.27
CA PRO A 65 1.44 17.47 -11.51
C PRO A 65 2.83 17.45 -12.14
N ASN A 66 2.88 17.24 -13.45
CA ASN A 66 4.11 17.24 -14.26
C ASN A 66 5.20 16.24 -13.80
N GLN A 67 4.82 15.22 -13.02
CA GLN A 67 5.73 14.19 -12.54
C GLN A 67 5.14 12.79 -12.75
N ASN A 68 6.01 11.81 -12.95
CA ASN A 68 5.64 10.40 -12.94
C ASN A 68 5.68 9.83 -11.52
N LYS A 69 5.05 10.54 -10.58
CA LYS A 69 5.01 10.20 -9.16
C LYS A 69 3.58 10.30 -8.63
N TYR A 70 3.30 9.51 -7.61
CA TYR A 70 2.02 9.50 -6.91
C TYR A 70 2.19 9.85 -5.42
N SER A 71 1.17 10.46 -4.85
CA SER A 71 1.03 10.71 -3.41
C SER A 71 -0.21 10.00 -2.86
N CYS A 72 -0.21 9.77 -1.54
CA CYS A 72 -1.34 9.24 -0.81
C CYS A 72 -1.80 10.29 0.19
N ASP A 73 -3.05 10.74 0.07
CA ASP A 73 -3.59 11.81 0.92
C ASP A 73 -3.84 11.34 2.36
N ILE A 74 -3.88 10.03 2.57
CA ILE A 74 -4.09 9.40 3.88
C ILE A 74 -2.83 8.69 4.39
N TYR A 75 -1.62 9.11 3.99
CA TYR A 75 -0.38 8.36 4.24
C TYR A 75 -0.21 7.85 5.68
N GLU A 76 -0.54 8.67 6.69
CA GLU A 76 -0.45 8.32 8.12
C GLU A 76 -1.59 7.44 8.63
N ALA A 77 -2.70 7.37 7.89
CA ALA A 77 -3.90 6.62 8.22
C ALA A 77 -4.21 5.55 7.16
N ARG A 78 -3.19 5.10 6.42
CA ARG A 78 -3.33 4.02 5.44
C ARG A 78 -3.68 2.71 6.14
N PRO A 79 -4.43 1.81 5.47
CA PRO A 79 -4.58 0.45 5.95
C PRO A 79 -3.22 -0.25 6.07
N ASP A 80 -3.13 -1.21 6.97
CA ASP A 80 -1.94 -1.99 7.25
C ASP A 80 -1.41 -2.72 6.00
N ASP A 81 -2.29 -3.22 5.13
CA ASP A 81 -1.92 -3.80 3.83
C ASP A 81 -1.06 -2.83 2.99
N CYS A 82 -1.41 -1.54 3.00
CA CYS A 82 -0.65 -0.49 2.32
C CYS A 82 0.63 -0.11 3.07
N LYS A 83 0.61 -0.14 4.41
CA LYS A 83 1.76 0.22 5.26
C LYS A 83 2.86 -0.84 5.19
N TYR A 84 2.48 -2.10 5.12
CA TYR A 84 3.37 -3.25 5.16
C TYR A 84 3.97 -3.60 3.79
N TYR A 85 3.37 -3.09 2.71
CA TYR A 85 3.91 -3.27 1.38
C TYR A 85 5.26 -2.52 1.19
N PRO A 86 6.28 -3.14 0.57
CA PRO A 86 6.31 -4.53 0.10
C PRO A 86 6.69 -5.53 1.20
N VAL A 87 6.16 -6.77 1.10
CA VAL A 87 6.40 -7.82 2.10
C VAL A 87 7.52 -8.77 1.69
N THR A 88 7.51 -9.27 0.46
CA THR A 88 8.52 -10.23 -0.03
C THR A 88 9.22 -9.77 -1.29
N ILE A 89 10.47 -10.22 -1.49
CA ILE A 89 11.20 -10.02 -2.76
C ILE A 89 10.43 -10.63 -3.94
N GLU A 90 9.77 -11.77 -3.75
CA GLU A 90 8.96 -12.40 -4.79
C GLU A 90 7.78 -11.50 -5.22
N GLN A 91 7.07 -10.90 -4.27
CA GLN A 91 6.02 -9.93 -4.55
C GLN A 91 6.57 -8.72 -5.30
N MET A 92 7.71 -8.18 -4.86
CA MET A 92 8.35 -7.05 -5.53
C MET A 92 8.76 -7.37 -6.97
N VAL A 93 9.21 -8.60 -7.25
CA VAL A 93 9.52 -9.05 -8.62
C VAL A 93 8.26 -9.12 -9.46
N LYS A 94 7.18 -9.72 -8.92
CA LYS A 94 5.88 -9.82 -9.60
C LYS A 94 5.29 -8.44 -9.91
N ASP A 95 5.44 -7.49 -9.00
CA ASP A 95 4.95 -6.11 -9.14
C ASP A 95 5.92 -5.20 -9.91
N GLU A 96 7.01 -5.76 -10.46
CA GLU A 96 8.06 -5.02 -11.18
C GLU A 96 8.54 -3.79 -10.41
N CYS A 97 8.73 -3.96 -9.09
CA CYS A 97 9.06 -2.88 -8.17
C CYS A 97 10.47 -2.37 -8.48
N GLU A 98 10.58 -1.07 -8.80
CA GLU A 98 11.89 -0.55 -9.16
C GLU A 98 12.86 -0.54 -8.00
N MET A 99 12.44 -0.60 -6.72
CA MET A 99 13.36 -0.65 -5.57
C MET A 99 14.40 -1.78 -5.66
N LEU A 100 14.06 -2.87 -6.35
CA LEU A 100 14.96 -4.01 -6.57
C LEU A 100 16.14 -3.64 -7.46
N GLU A 101 17.32 -4.09 -7.04
CA GLU A 101 18.53 -4.09 -7.84
C GLU A 101 18.90 -5.52 -8.29
N PRO A 102 19.73 -5.71 -9.33
CA PRO A 102 20.05 -7.05 -9.84
C PRO A 102 20.56 -8.02 -8.77
N HIS A 103 21.28 -7.52 -7.76
CA HIS A 103 21.79 -8.33 -6.66
C HIS A 103 20.72 -8.79 -5.67
N ASP A 104 19.63 -8.02 -5.50
CA ASP A 104 18.50 -8.38 -4.64
C ASP A 104 17.76 -9.59 -5.22
N ILE A 105 17.64 -9.63 -6.55
CA ILE A 105 17.00 -10.72 -7.31
C ILE A 105 17.91 -11.96 -7.36
N ALA A 106 19.20 -11.77 -7.64
CA ALA A 106 20.16 -12.89 -7.71
C ALA A 106 20.38 -13.59 -6.35
N ARG A 107 20.13 -12.89 -5.24
CA ARG A 107 20.34 -13.38 -3.87
C ARG A 107 19.10 -13.07 -3.00
N PRO A 108 17.95 -13.71 -3.24
CA PRO A 108 16.66 -13.31 -2.66
C PRO A 108 16.65 -13.34 -1.13
N ARG A 109 17.39 -14.26 -0.48
CA ARG A 109 17.53 -14.26 0.99
C ARG A 109 18.25 -13.02 1.53
N GLN A 110 19.26 -12.52 0.82
CA GLN A 110 19.97 -11.29 1.19
C GLN A 110 19.12 -10.07 0.87
N GLY A 111 18.43 -10.07 -0.29
CA GLY A 111 17.45 -9.06 -0.67
C GLY A 111 16.33 -8.93 0.36
N GLN A 112 15.77 -10.04 0.86
CA GLN A 112 14.72 -10.04 1.88
C GLN A 112 15.21 -9.41 3.18
N ARG A 113 16.42 -9.76 3.64
CA ARG A 113 17.03 -9.11 4.81
C ARG A 113 17.26 -7.62 4.62
N ALA A 114 17.56 -7.17 3.39
CA ALA A 114 17.68 -5.76 3.07
C ALA A 114 16.31 -5.07 3.09
N LEU A 115 15.29 -5.70 2.50
CA LEU A 115 13.90 -5.24 2.53
C LEU A 115 13.39 -5.09 3.97
N ASP A 116 13.61 -6.09 4.81
CA ASP A 116 13.15 -6.07 6.20
C ASP A 116 13.81 -4.93 7.00
N ARG A 117 15.04 -4.52 6.65
CA ARG A 117 15.66 -3.32 7.25
C ARG A 117 15.02 -2.03 6.75
N VAL A 118 14.69 -1.95 5.46
CA VAL A 118 14.01 -0.78 4.87
C VAL A 118 12.60 -0.62 5.47
N MET A 119 11.93 -1.73 5.76
CA MET A 119 10.55 -1.76 6.26
C MET A 119 10.44 -1.88 7.79
N ALA A 120 11.55 -1.76 8.53
CA ALA A 120 11.59 -2.04 9.97
C ALA A 120 10.65 -1.15 10.80
N ASP A 121 10.41 0.09 10.36
CA ASP A 121 9.49 1.02 11.03
C ASP A 121 8.02 0.74 10.66
N SER A 122 7.79 0.04 9.56
CA SER A 122 6.44 -0.29 9.08
C SER A 122 5.97 -1.64 9.62
N ARG A 123 6.80 -2.68 9.60
CA ARG A 123 6.41 -4.06 9.92
C ARG A 123 7.57 -4.89 10.49
N PRO A 124 7.28 -5.98 11.22
CA PRO A 124 8.31 -6.95 11.57
C PRO A 124 8.92 -7.63 10.32
N ALA A 125 10.11 -8.20 10.50
CA ALA A 125 10.77 -8.99 9.47
C ALA A 125 9.93 -10.20 9.07
N CYS A 126 9.87 -10.48 7.76
CA CYS A 126 9.18 -11.66 7.25
C CYS A 126 9.95 -12.93 7.68
N LYS A 127 9.21 -13.95 8.14
CA LYS A 127 9.78 -15.24 8.54
C LYS A 127 10.17 -16.09 7.33
#